data_AF-A0A1Z8Q0Q4-F1
#
_entry.id   AF-A0A1Z8Q0Q4-F1
#
_cell.length_a   1.000
_cell.length_b   1.000
_cell.length_c   1.000
_cell.angle_alpha   90.00
_cell.angle_beta   90.00
_cell.angle_gamma   90.00
#
_symmetry.space_group_name_H-M   'P 1'
#
loop_
_entity.id
_entity.type
_entity.pdbx_description
1 polymer ?
#
loop_
_entity_poly.entity_id
_entity_poly.type
_entity_poly.pdbx_seq_one_letter_code
_entity_poly.pdbx_strand_id
1 'polypeptide(L)' 'MEDLHGHTKKPLLKVIRKKCIDCCAGKYSEVQKCAAKDCDLWPYRMGKNPFHKRKMTNEQKQAAAQRLK' A
#
# COMPACT_ATOMS: atom_id res chain seq x y z
N MET A 1 -1.21 -20.30 -4.62
CA MET A 1 -2.24 -20.70 -3.64
C MET A 1 -3.29 -19.61 -3.65
N GLU A 2 -4.34 -19.85 -4.40
CA GLU A 2 -5.52 -19.00 -4.50
C GLU A 2 -6.58 -19.54 -3.53
N ASP A 3 -7.44 -18.68 -3.00
CA ASP A 3 -8.60 -19.15 -2.24
C ASP A 3 -9.70 -19.71 -3.18
N LEU A 4 -10.79 -20.22 -2.60
CA LEU A 4 -11.93 -20.79 -3.34
C LEU A 4 -12.61 -19.79 -4.30
N HIS A 5 -12.31 -18.49 -4.17
CA HIS A 5 -12.86 -17.41 -4.98
C HIS A 5 -11.82 -16.83 -5.96
N GLY A 6 -10.64 -17.45 -6.10
CA GLY A 6 -9.56 -16.97 -6.97
C GLY A 6 -8.81 -15.76 -6.42
N HIS A 7 -8.96 -15.43 -5.12
CA HIS A 7 -8.19 -14.36 -4.52
C HIS A 7 -6.74 -14.82 -4.26
N THR A 8 -5.83 -13.90 -4.54
CA THR A 8 -4.41 -14.05 -4.28
C THR A 8 -3.97 -13.19 -3.11
N LYS A 9 -3.04 -13.69 -2.29
CA LYS A 9 -2.41 -12.90 -1.22
C LYS A 9 -1.70 -11.70 -1.83
N LYS A 10 -2.21 -10.50 -1.55
CA LYS A 10 -1.61 -9.21 -1.94
C LYS A 10 -1.38 -8.36 -0.70
N PRO A 11 -0.27 -7.58 -0.64
CA PRO A 11 -0.09 -6.63 0.44
C PRO A 11 -1.28 -5.68 0.53
N LEU A 12 -1.83 -5.50 1.72
CA LEU A 12 -3.07 -4.71 1.93
C LEU A 12 -2.97 -3.29 1.34
N LEU A 13 -1.82 -2.63 1.48
CA LEU A 13 -1.59 -1.31 0.91
C LEU A 13 -1.63 -1.28 -0.63
N LYS A 14 -1.25 -2.39 -1.30
CA LYS A 14 -1.42 -2.51 -2.77
C LYS A 14 -2.89 -2.66 -3.14
N VAL A 15 -3.67 -3.39 -2.33
CA VAL A 15 -5.12 -3.55 -2.52
C VAL A 15 -5.83 -2.19 -2.38
N ILE A 16 -5.54 -1.45 -1.31
CA ILE A 16 -6.10 -0.10 -1.09
C ILE A 16 -5.74 0.84 -2.24
N ARG A 17 -4.47 0.86 -2.67
CA ARG A 17 -4.04 1.68 -3.82
C ARG A 17 -4.81 1.33 -5.09
N LYS A 18 -5.02 0.05 -5.38
CA LYS A 18 -5.84 -0.38 -6.53
C LYS A 18 -7.26 0.17 -6.42
N LYS A 19 -7.90 0.07 -5.25
CA LYS A 19 -9.23 0.64 -5.02
C LYS A 19 -9.27 2.15 -5.24
N CYS A 20 -8.24 2.88 -4.82
CA CYS A 20 -8.14 4.32 -5.07
C CYS A 20 -8.02 4.64 -6.57
N ILE A 21 -7.24 3.85 -7.32
CA ILE A 21 -7.13 4.00 -8.79
C ILE A 21 -8.50 3.76 -9.44
N ASP A 22 -9.20 2.71 -9.04
CA ASP A 22 -10.53 2.39 -9.55
C ASP A 22 -11.55 3.51 -9.22
N CYS A 23 -11.50 4.06 -8.00
CA CYS A 23 -12.32 5.19 -7.57
C CYS A 23 -12.04 6.47 -8.40
N CYS A 24 -10.78 6.69 -8.78
CA CYS A 24 -10.34 7.80 -9.62
C CYS A 24 -10.42 7.48 -11.13
N ALA A 25 -11.39 6.65 -11.54
CA ALA A 25 -11.63 6.27 -12.94
C ALA A 25 -10.38 5.74 -13.68
N GLY A 26 -9.53 4.99 -12.98
CA GLY A 26 -8.30 4.41 -13.52
C GLY A 26 -7.12 5.38 -13.63
N LYS A 27 -7.29 6.66 -13.27
CA LYS A 27 -6.25 7.69 -13.46
C LYS A 27 -5.34 7.82 -12.23
N TYR A 28 -4.07 7.44 -12.40
CA TYR A 28 -3.06 7.56 -11.35
C TYR A 28 -2.84 8.99 -10.86
N SER A 29 -2.89 9.98 -11.76
CA SER A 29 -2.74 11.41 -11.43
C SER A 29 -3.85 11.89 -10.50
N GLU A 30 -5.08 11.40 -10.71
CA GLU A 30 -6.24 11.79 -9.93
C GLU A 30 -6.20 11.22 -8.51
N VAL A 31 -5.58 10.05 -8.31
CA VAL A 31 -5.30 9.54 -6.95
C VAL A 31 -4.39 10.50 -6.17
N GLN A 32 -3.43 11.13 -6.86
CA GLN A 32 -2.54 12.10 -6.22
C GLN A 32 -3.26 13.41 -5.89
N LYS A 33 -4.14 13.85 -6.79
CA LYS A 33 -4.93 15.09 -6.70
C LYS A 33 -6.26 14.93 -5.94
N CYS A 34 -6.57 13.73 -5.45
CA CYS A 34 -7.84 13.43 -4.80
C CYS A 34 -8.12 14.36 -3.60
N ALA A 35 -9.23 15.10 -3.69
CA ALA A 35 -9.66 16.08 -2.70
C ALA A 35 -10.54 15.50 -1.58
N ALA A 36 -10.93 14.22 -1.65
CA ALA A 36 -11.77 13.55 -0.66
C ALA A 36 -10.98 13.21 0.62
N LYS A 37 -10.55 14.24 1.37
CA LYS A 37 -9.71 14.10 2.57
C LYS A 37 -10.40 13.37 3.72
N ASP A 38 -11.73 13.40 3.75
CA ASP A 38 -12.56 12.70 4.75
C ASP A 38 -12.73 11.20 4.44
N CYS A 39 -12.18 10.71 3.33
CA CYS A 39 -12.17 9.28 3.03
C CYS A 39 -11.17 8.55 3.94
N ASP A 40 -11.62 7.50 4.63
CA ASP A 40 -10.76 6.67 5.49
C ASP A 40 -9.55 6.05 4.76
N LEU A 41 -9.66 5.85 3.45
CA LEU A 41 -8.57 5.33 2.62
C LEU A 41 -7.58 6.41 2.18
N TRP A 42 -7.91 7.70 2.31
CA TRP A 42 -7.11 8.82 1.82
C TRP A 42 -5.67 8.83 2.34
N PRO A 43 -5.38 8.55 3.63
CA PRO A 43 -4.01 8.47 4.13
C PRO A 43 -3.16 7.38 3.45
N TYR A 44 -3.82 6.34 2.92
CA TYR A 44 -3.19 5.15 2.36
C TYR A 44 -3.18 5.12 0.83
N ARG A 45 -3.81 6.10 0.16
CA ARG A 45 -4.03 6.14 -1.31
C ARG A 45 -2.76 5.99 -2.15
N MET A 46 -1.61 6.36 -1.58
CA MET A 46 -0.29 6.23 -2.22
C MET A 46 0.35 4.85 -2.05
N GLY A 47 -0.34 3.88 -1.46
CA GLY A 47 0.21 2.54 -1.19
C GLY A 47 1.24 2.51 -0.07
N LYS A 48 1.18 3.49 0.84
CA LYS A 48 2.05 3.62 2.03
C LYS A 48 1.19 3.85 3.26
N ASN A 49 1.62 3.36 4.41
CA ASN A 49 0.99 3.66 5.69
C ASN A 49 1.78 4.79 6.38
N PRO A 50 1.25 6.03 6.45
CA PRO A 50 1.96 7.15 7.06
C PRO A 50 2.13 7.00 8.58
N PHE A 51 1.34 6.13 9.23
CA PHE A 51 1.36 5.89 10.67
C PHE A 51 2.30 4.75 11.06
N HIS A 52 2.78 3.95 10.10
CA HIS A 52 3.68 2.85 10.38
C HIS A 52 5.14 3.33 10.39
N LYS A 53 5.63 3.70 11.58
CA LYS A 53 7.04 4.02 11.81
C LYS A 53 7.78 2.78 12.29
N ARG A 54 8.42 2.05 11.37
CA ARG A 54 9.32 0.95 11.76
C ARG A 54 10.66 1.55 12.21
N LYS A 55 10.92 1.56 13.52
CA LYS A 55 12.28 1.76 14.04
C LYS A 55 13.03 0.44 13.89
N MET A 56 14.17 0.47 13.22
CA MET A 56 14.98 -0.72 12.96
C MET A 56 16.42 -0.43 13.36
N THR A 57 17.02 -1.32 14.14
CA THR A 57 18.43 -1.22 14.51
C THR A 57 19.31 -1.42 13.28
N ASN A 58 20.59 -1.05 13.38
CA ASN A 58 21.52 -1.25 12.26
C ASN A 58 21.70 -2.74 11.94
N GLU A 59 21.71 -3.62 12.95
CA GLU A 59 21.77 -5.07 12.71
C GLU A 59 20.52 -5.57 11.98
N GLN A 60 19.33 -5.11 12.38
CA GLN A 60 18.08 -5.49 11.73
C GLN A 60 18.00 -4.99 10.28
N LYS A 61 18.55 -3.79 9.99
CA LYS A 61 18.71 -3.26 8.61
C LYS A 61 19.62 -4.15 7.77
N GLN A 62 20.78 -4.53 8.30
CA GLN A 62 21.72 -5.40 7.61
C GLN A 62 21.12 -6.78 7.35
N ALA A 63 20.48 -7.40 8.35
CA ALA A 63 19.81 -8.70 8.20
C ALA A 63 18.66 -8.65 7.17
N ALA A 64 17.89 -7.57 7.12
CA ALA A 64 16.83 -7.40 6.11
C ALA A 64 17.41 -7.25 4.70
N ALA A 65 18.52 -6.51 4.54
CA ALA A 65 19.20 -6.36 3.25
C ALA A 65 19.80 -7.68 2.74
N GLN A 66 20.34 -8.52 3.65
CA GLN A 66 20.87 -9.83 3.30
C GLN A 66 19.79 -10.80 2.80
N ARG A 67 18.57 -10.73 3.34
CA ARG A 67 17.42 -11.55 2.89
C ARG A 67 16.85 -11.14 1.53
N LEU A 68 17.23 -9.97 1.03
CA LEU A 68 16.79 -9.45 -0.27
C LEU A 68 17.76 -9.78 -1.41
N LYS A 69 18.97 -10.27 -1.08
CA LYS A 69 19.92 -10.87 -2.02
C LYS A 69 19.54 -12.31 -2.28
#